data_AF-R6YIK5-F1
#
_entry.id   AF-R6YIK5-F1
#
_cell.length_a   1.000
_cell.length_b   1.000
_cell.length_c   1.000
_cell.angle_alpha   90.00
_cell.angle_beta   90.00
_cell.angle_gamma   90.00
#
_symmetry.space_group_name_H-M   'P 1'
#
loop_
_entity.id
_entity.type
_entity.pdbx_description
1 polymer ?
#
loop_
_entity_poly.entity_id
_entity_poly.type
_entity_poly.pdbx_seq_one_letter_code
_entity_poly.pdbx_strand_id
1 'polypeptide(L)'
;MTIHSAKGLEFPNVYVCGMEENVFPSAMALYDLSDDEIEEERRLCYVAITRAMKTLTLTCAMQRMKNGQPNFNFPSRFISEIPRYLLKQTQGVDSRPRANSRPSIDRTATLEDIFSPAKIYSKGSKNPFAGNPYIQKGVKKPEVTGIPDYGEGDTVYHIKFGNGIVRSLKPLGSDYEVVVDFDTMGQRKLRASFAKLLKIE
;
A
#
# COMPACT_ATOMS: atom_id res chain seq x y z
N MET A 1 -12.05 -29.33 5.57
CA MET A 1 -13.52 -29.28 5.58
C MET A 1 -13.98 -27.83 5.74
N THR A 2 -15.25 -27.51 5.47
CA THR A 2 -15.79 -26.16 5.72
C THR A 2 -16.20 -26.01 7.18
N ILE A 3 -16.28 -24.77 7.69
CA ILE A 3 -16.73 -24.50 9.07
C ILE A 3 -18.13 -25.08 9.32
N HIS A 4 -19.05 -24.92 8.36
CA HIS A 4 -20.40 -25.47 8.41
C HIS A 4 -20.42 -27.00 8.64
N SER A 5 -19.57 -27.73 7.90
CA SER A 5 -19.48 -29.19 8.02
C SER A 5 -18.81 -29.68 9.30
N ALA A 6 -18.12 -28.80 10.04
CA ALA A 6 -17.45 -29.15 11.30
C ALA A 6 -18.42 -29.14 12.51
N LYS A 7 -19.68 -28.73 12.32
CA LYS A 7 -20.69 -28.68 13.38
C LYS A 7 -20.90 -30.07 13.99
N GLY A 8 -20.80 -30.15 15.31
CA GLY A 8 -20.95 -31.42 16.06
C GLY A 8 -19.68 -32.29 16.09
N LEU A 9 -18.59 -31.87 15.44
CA LEU A 9 -17.29 -32.53 15.55
C LEU A 9 -16.38 -31.77 16.51
N GLU A 10 -15.30 -32.42 16.94
CA GLU A 10 -14.27 -31.84 17.79
C GLU A 10 -12.92 -32.49 17.49
N PHE A 11 -11.85 -31.70 17.56
CA PHE A 11 -10.52 -32.12 17.18
C PHE A 11 -9.48 -31.64 18.19
N PRO A 12 -8.42 -32.43 18.47
CA PRO A 12 -7.34 -32.01 19.36
C PRO A 12 -6.69 -30.68 18.92
N ASN A 13 -6.44 -30.53 17.61
CA ASN A 13 -5.79 -29.35 17.04
C ASN A 13 -6.61 -28.86 15.85
N VAL A 14 -6.95 -27.57 15.82
CA VAL A 14 -7.75 -26.95 14.75
C VAL A 14 -6.98 -25.80 14.14
N TYR A 15 -6.96 -25.77 12.80
CA TYR A 15 -6.40 -24.69 12.01
C TYR A 15 -7.55 -24.02 11.24
N VAL A 16 -7.82 -22.75 11.56
CA VAL A 16 -8.79 -21.95 10.82
C VAL A 16 -8.00 -21.09 9.84
N CYS A 17 -8.19 -21.38 8.55
CA CYS A 17 -7.46 -20.76 7.47
C CYS A 17 -8.28 -19.69 6.77
N GLY A 18 -7.63 -18.62 6.31
CA GLY A 18 -8.30 -17.56 5.56
C GLY A 18 -9.11 -16.62 6.44
N MET A 19 -8.60 -16.33 7.65
CA MET A 19 -9.13 -15.30 8.54
C MET A 19 -8.80 -13.91 7.98
N GLU A 20 -9.45 -13.56 6.88
CA GLU A 20 -9.25 -12.36 6.07
C GLU A 20 -10.62 -11.72 5.80
N GLU A 21 -10.68 -10.39 5.77
CA GLU A 21 -11.86 -9.67 5.27
C GLU A 21 -12.19 -10.11 3.83
N ASN A 22 -13.47 -10.15 3.45
CA ASN A 22 -13.98 -10.67 2.17
C ASN A 22 -13.79 -12.19 1.93
N VAL A 23 -13.19 -12.92 2.86
CA VAL A 23 -13.07 -14.38 2.87
C VAL A 23 -13.84 -14.94 4.06
N PHE A 24 -13.51 -14.45 5.26
CA PHE A 24 -14.19 -14.79 6.51
C PHE A 24 -14.02 -13.64 7.53
N PRO A 25 -14.98 -12.69 7.61
CA PRO A 25 -16.33 -12.73 7.05
C PRO A 25 -16.39 -12.76 5.52
N SER A 26 -17.42 -13.40 4.97
CA SER A 26 -17.65 -13.37 3.54
C SER A 26 -17.95 -11.94 3.05
N ALA A 27 -17.59 -11.65 1.79
CA ALA A 27 -17.86 -10.33 1.22
C ALA A 27 -19.36 -10.01 1.19
N MET A 28 -20.22 -11.02 1.03
CA MET A 28 -21.67 -10.86 1.00
C MET A 28 -22.17 -10.30 2.35
N ALA A 29 -21.79 -10.95 3.46
CA ALA A 29 -22.11 -10.49 4.80
C ALA A 29 -21.56 -9.09 5.10
N LEU A 30 -20.41 -8.74 4.52
CA LEU A 30 -19.75 -7.45 4.76
C LEU A 30 -20.42 -6.25 4.07
N TYR A 31 -21.05 -6.49 2.92
CA TYR A 31 -21.72 -5.46 2.13
C TYR A 31 -23.23 -5.45 2.31
N ASP A 32 -23.79 -6.39 3.08
CA ASP A 32 -25.20 -6.37 3.41
C ASP A 32 -25.55 -5.14 4.27
N LEU A 33 -26.79 -4.68 4.15
CA LEU A 33 -27.28 -3.52 4.90
C LEU A 33 -27.69 -3.88 6.33
N SER A 34 -27.88 -5.17 6.62
CA SER A 34 -28.25 -5.66 7.95
C SER A 34 -27.02 -6.20 8.69
N ASP A 35 -26.95 -5.93 10.00
CA ASP A 35 -25.89 -6.49 10.85
C ASP A 35 -26.08 -8.00 11.09
N ASP A 36 -27.23 -8.56 10.72
CA ASP A 36 -27.61 -9.95 10.99
C ASP A 36 -26.69 -10.96 10.28
N GLU A 37 -26.25 -10.68 9.04
CA GLU A 37 -25.33 -11.56 8.32
C GLU A 37 -23.93 -11.58 8.94
N ILE A 38 -23.44 -10.42 9.42
CA ILE A 38 -22.18 -10.36 10.16
C ILE A 38 -22.27 -11.14 11.47
N GLU A 39 -23.39 -11.04 12.18
CA GLU A 39 -23.61 -11.82 13.41
C GLU A 39 -23.70 -13.32 13.13
N GLU A 40 -24.23 -13.75 11.98
CA GLU A 40 -24.21 -15.15 11.57
C GLU A 40 -22.79 -15.65 11.27
N GLU A 41 -21.99 -14.87 10.53
CA GLU A 41 -20.56 -15.18 10.31
C GLU A 41 -19.77 -15.21 11.63
N ARG A 42 -20.12 -14.34 12.59
CA ARG A 42 -19.55 -14.36 13.94
C ARG A 42 -19.91 -15.65 14.68
N ARG A 43 -21.16 -16.12 14.57
CA ARG A 43 -21.59 -17.43 15.10
C ARG A 43 -20.84 -18.58 14.44
N LEU A 44 -20.58 -18.52 13.14
CA LEU A 44 -19.72 -19.49 12.45
C LEU A 44 -18.28 -19.46 12.99
N CYS A 45 -17.72 -18.28 13.24
CA CYS A 45 -16.38 -18.15 13.82
C CYS A 45 -16.31 -18.77 15.21
N TYR A 46 -17.33 -18.52 16.04
CA TYR A 46 -17.48 -19.16 17.35
C TYR A 46 -17.54 -20.69 17.24
N VAL A 47 -18.29 -21.24 16.28
CA VAL A 47 -18.31 -22.69 16.03
C VAL A 47 -16.91 -23.19 15.69
N ALA A 48 -16.18 -22.53 14.78
CA ALA A 48 -14.83 -22.92 14.40
C ALA A 48 -13.84 -22.94 15.59
N ILE A 49 -13.88 -21.90 16.43
CA ILE A 49 -13.05 -21.77 17.64
C ILE A 49 -13.35 -22.92 18.61
N THR A 50 -14.63 -23.20 18.85
CA THR A 50 -15.07 -24.23 19.81
C THR A 50 -14.89 -25.67 19.32
N ARG A 51 -14.44 -25.90 18.07
CA ARG A 51 -14.07 -27.25 17.61
C ARG A 51 -12.72 -27.71 18.18
N ALA A 52 -11.91 -26.78 18.70
CA ALA A 52 -10.57 -27.07 19.19
C ALA A 52 -10.59 -27.55 20.64
N MET A 53 -10.02 -28.72 20.91
CA MET A 53 -9.88 -29.23 22.29
C MET A 53 -8.60 -28.75 22.98
N LYS A 54 -7.47 -28.72 22.25
CA LYS A 54 -6.15 -28.40 22.84
C LYS A 54 -5.55 -27.15 22.22
N THR A 55 -5.41 -27.11 20.90
CA THR A 55 -4.77 -25.98 20.21
C THR A 55 -5.63 -25.45 19.07
N LEU A 56 -5.69 -24.12 18.98
CA LEU A 56 -6.33 -23.38 17.89
C LEU A 56 -5.28 -22.49 17.24
N THR A 57 -5.14 -22.61 15.92
CA THR A 57 -4.28 -21.72 15.13
C THR A 57 -5.13 -21.00 14.09
N LEU A 58 -5.06 -19.67 14.10
CA LEU A 58 -5.74 -18.80 13.14
C LEU A 58 -4.70 -18.27 12.14
N THR A 59 -5.01 -18.31 10.85
CA THR A 59 -4.08 -17.84 9.81
C THR A 59 -4.74 -16.87 8.83
N CYS A 60 -4.01 -15.83 8.45
CA CYS A 60 -4.35 -14.92 7.35
C CYS A 60 -3.23 -14.88 6.33
N ALA A 61 -3.56 -14.71 5.05
CA ALA A 61 -2.59 -14.49 3.98
C ALA A 61 -2.45 -13.00 3.69
N MET A 62 -1.23 -12.54 3.39
CA MET A 62 -0.98 -11.17 2.92
C MET A 62 -1.51 -10.96 1.49
N GLN A 63 -1.50 -12.01 0.67
CA GLN A 63 -2.02 -12.01 -0.69
C GLN A 63 -2.61 -13.39 -1.01
N ARG A 64 -3.77 -13.42 -1.66
CA ARG A 64 -4.47 -14.66 -2.04
C ARG A 64 -5.00 -14.58 -3.47
N MET A 65 -4.77 -15.61 -4.26
CA MET A 65 -5.46 -15.77 -5.55
C MET A 65 -6.90 -16.27 -5.30
N LYS A 66 -7.91 -15.52 -5.74
CA LYS A 66 -9.32 -15.90 -5.69
C LYS A 66 -9.94 -15.64 -7.06
N ASN A 67 -10.57 -16.66 -7.65
CA ASN A 67 -11.19 -16.59 -8.99
C ASN A 67 -10.26 -16.03 -10.07
N GLY A 68 -8.98 -16.43 -10.05
CA GLY A 68 -7.98 -16.02 -11.04
C GLY A 68 -7.38 -14.61 -10.83
N GLN A 69 -7.82 -13.87 -9.82
CA GLN A 69 -7.31 -12.53 -9.52
C GLN A 69 -6.60 -12.50 -8.15
N PRO A 70 -5.49 -11.76 -8.01
CA PRO A 70 -4.83 -11.56 -6.74
C PRO A 70 -5.61 -10.57 -5.88
N ASN A 71 -6.01 -11.01 -4.68
CA ASN A 71 -6.67 -10.18 -3.68
C ASN A 71 -5.72 -9.92 -2.50
N PHE A 72 -5.78 -8.69 -2.00
CA PHE A 72 -5.07 -8.22 -0.82
C PHE A 72 -6.12 -7.84 0.21
N ASN A 73 -6.34 -8.72 1.19
CA ASN A 73 -7.34 -8.52 2.21
C ASN A 73 -6.67 -8.23 3.55
N PHE A 74 -7.32 -7.37 4.35
CA PHE A 74 -6.92 -7.19 5.74
C PHE A 74 -7.24 -8.43 6.57
N PRO A 75 -6.54 -8.64 7.71
CA PRO A 75 -6.93 -9.68 8.66
C PRO A 75 -8.38 -9.51 9.11
N SER A 76 -9.07 -10.63 9.31
CA SER A 76 -10.47 -10.67 9.74
C SER A 76 -10.68 -9.89 11.05
N ARG A 77 -11.73 -9.08 11.10
CA ARG A 77 -12.20 -8.38 12.32
C ARG A 77 -12.37 -9.32 13.52
N PHE A 78 -12.80 -10.57 13.30
CA PHE A 78 -13.00 -11.54 14.38
C PHE A 78 -11.70 -11.86 15.15
N ILE A 79 -10.52 -11.69 14.53
CA ILE A 79 -9.25 -11.81 15.25
C ILE A 79 -9.10 -10.68 16.27
N SER A 80 -9.50 -9.45 15.91
CA SER A 80 -9.34 -8.26 16.76
C SER A 80 -10.27 -8.24 17.97
N GLU A 81 -11.38 -9.00 17.90
CA GLU A 81 -12.34 -9.17 18.98
C GLU A 81 -11.86 -10.15 20.05
N ILE A 82 -10.95 -11.06 19.70
CA ILE A 82 -10.35 -11.97 20.67
C ILE A 82 -9.37 -11.18 21.54
N PRO A 83 -9.47 -11.27 22.88
CA PRO A 83 -8.58 -10.54 23.76
C PRO A 83 -7.10 -10.85 23.46
N ARG A 84 -6.28 -9.78 23.28
CA ARG A 84 -4.89 -9.92 22.83
C ARG A 84 -4.01 -10.79 23.73
N TYR A 85 -4.31 -10.85 25.03
CA TYR A 85 -3.54 -11.68 25.97
C TYR A 85 -3.74 -13.19 25.77
N LEU A 86 -4.78 -13.60 25.03
CA LEU A 86 -5.01 -15.00 24.63
C LEU A 86 -4.32 -15.36 23.31
N LEU A 87 -3.93 -14.35 22.52
CA LEU A 87 -3.34 -14.54 21.21
C LEU A 87 -1.82 -14.53 21.29
N LYS A 88 -1.20 -15.64 20.90
CA LYS A 88 0.21 -15.68 20.58
C LYS A 88 0.39 -15.39 19.08
N GLN A 89 0.64 -14.12 18.75
CA GLN A 89 0.90 -13.74 17.36
C GLN A 89 2.26 -14.30 16.92
N THR A 90 2.23 -15.30 16.06
CA THR A 90 3.42 -15.84 15.42
C THR A 90 3.51 -15.15 14.06
N GLN A 91 4.47 -14.27 13.87
CA GLN A 91 4.65 -13.63 12.56
C GLN A 91 5.05 -14.72 11.55
N GLY A 92 4.19 -14.98 10.57
CA GLY A 92 4.54 -15.82 9.43
C GLY A 92 5.66 -15.14 8.66
N VAL A 93 6.84 -15.77 8.64
CA VAL A 93 8.12 -15.22 8.16
C VAL A 93 8.65 -14.12 9.08
N ASP A 94 9.87 -14.34 9.57
CA ASP A 94 10.67 -13.45 10.41
C ASP A 94 10.42 -11.96 10.11
N SER A 95 9.52 -11.37 10.91
CA SER A 95 9.30 -9.93 10.97
C SER A 95 10.12 -9.33 12.10
N ARG A 96 11.31 -9.89 12.34
CA ARG A 96 12.43 -9.00 12.61
C ARG A 96 12.65 -8.26 11.29
N PRO A 97 12.33 -6.96 11.15
CA PRO A 97 13.31 -6.16 10.43
C PRO A 97 14.64 -6.54 11.09
N ARG A 98 15.68 -6.93 10.34
CA ARG A 98 17.01 -7.04 10.93
C ARG A 98 17.23 -5.75 11.72
N ALA A 99 17.05 -5.84 13.04
CA ALA A 99 17.34 -4.79 13.98
C ALA A 99 18.86 -4.84 14.07
N ASN A 100 19.50 -4.32 13.03
CA ASN A 100 20.92 -4.06 12.82
C ASN A 100 21.11 -3.58 11.39
N SER A 101 20.56 -2.40 11.10
CA SER A 101 21.10 -1.43 10.13
C SER A 101 20.40 -0.09 10.33
N ARG A 102 20.25 0.38 11.58
CA ARG A 102 20.36 1.83 11.75
C ARG A 102 21.84 2.12 11.52
N PRO A 103 22.25 2.82 10.46
CA PRO A 103 23.64 3.25 10.40
C PRO A 103 23.86 4.08 11.66
N SER A 104 24.79 3.66 12.50
CA SER A 104 25.32 4.56 13.51
C SER A 104 25.89 5.74 12.73
N ILE A 105 25.23 6.90 12.80
CA ILE A 105 25.84 8.15 12.38
C ILE A 105 27.08 8.27 13.27
N ASP A 106 28.23 8.07 12.65
CA ASP A 106 29.51 8.27 13.29
C ASP A 106 29.57 9.73 13.74
N ARG A 107 29.95 9.98 14.99
CA ARG A 107 29.88 11.32 15.63
C ARG A 107 30.88 12.33 15.03
N THR A 108 31.53 11.96 13.94
CA THR A 108 32.58 12.68 13.22
C THR A 108 32.14 13.16 11.84
N ALA A 109 30.90 12.88 11.40
CA ALA A 109 30.40 13.30 10.09
C ALA A 109 30.29 14.84 9.98
N THR A 110 30.92 15.41 8.96
CA THR A 110 30.87 16.85 8.68
C THR A 110 29.63 17.20 7.84
N LEU A 111 29.27 18.48 7.78
CA LEU A 111 28.08 18.95 7.05
C LEU A 111 28.12 18.58 5.56
N GLU A 112 29.29 18.44 4.95
CA GLU A 112 29.45 18.03 3.54
C GLU A 112 29.10 16.55 3.30
N ASP A 113 29.23 15.68 4.30
CA ASP A 113 28.92 14.26 4.20
C ASP A 113 27.40 13.98 4.20
N ILE A 114 26.59 14.88 4.77
CA ILE A 114 25.13 14.75 4.87
C ILE A 114 24.43 15.05 3.53
N PHE A 115 25.02 15.92 2.71
CA PHE A 115 24.43 16.36 1.43
C PHE A 115 24.93 15.59 0.21
N SER A 116 25.81 14.59 0.39
CA SER A 116 26.35 13.80 -0.73
C SER A 116 25.56 12.50 -0.94
N PRO A 117 24.83 12.32 -2.06
CA PRO A 117 23.93 11.18 -2.27
C PRO A 117 24.64 9.83 -2.52
N ALA A 118 25.97 9.80 -2.59
CA ALA A 118 26.73 8.69 -3.17
C ALA A 118 27.59 7.87 -2.18
N LYS A 119 27.67 8.22 -0.89
CA LYS A 119 28.57 7.51 0.06
C LYS A 119 27.91 6.65 1.13
N ILE A 120 26.57 6.61 1.19
CA ILE A 120 25.85 5.72 2.14
C ILE A 120 26.16 4.23 1.87
N TYR A 121 26.74 3.90 0.71
CA TYR A 121 27.13 2.55 0.31
C TYR A 121 28.61 2.45 -0.07
N SER A 122 29.52 2.72 0.87
CA SER A 122 30.93 2.32 0.80
C SER A 122 31.54 2.46 2.18
N LYS A 123 31.97 1.42 2.90
CA LYS A 123 32.83 0.29 2.53
C LYS A 123 32.28 -1.04 3.05
N GLY A 124 32.29 -2.08 2.22
CA GLY A 124 32.24 -3.48 2.68
C GLY A 124 30.90 -4.22 2.56
N SER A 125 29.80 -3.53 2.28
CA SER A 125 28.51 -4.19 1.97
C SER A 125 28.34 -4.31 0.45
N LYS A 126 28.32 -5.53 -0.08
CA LYS A 126 27.85 -5.77 -1.45
C LYS A 126 26.39 -5.36 -1.50
N ASN A 127 26.05 -4.34 -2.29
CA ASN A 127 24.67 -3.91 -2.49
C ASN A 127 23.79 -5.13 -2.82
N PRO A 128 22.81 -5.50 -1.97
CA PRO A 128 21.99 -6.70 -2.16
C PRO A 128 21.09 -6.63 -3.41
N PHE A 129 21.02 -5.46 -4.04
CA PHE A 129 20.25 -5.18 -5.26
C PHE A 129 21.11 -5.08 -6.52
N ALA A 130 22.44 -5.26 -6.43
CA ALA A 130 23.36 -5.09 -7.56
C ALA A 130 23.12 -6.10 -8.71
N GLY A 131 22.53 -7.25 -8.42
CA GLY A 131 22.25 -8.31 -9.39
C GLY A 131 20.80 -8.37 -9.88
N ASN A 132 19.93 -7.41 -9.54
CA ASN A 132 18.53 -7.45 -9.95
C ASN A 132 18.37 -6.86 -11.38
N PRO A 133 17.98 -7.66 -12.39
CA PRO A 133 17.79 -7.17 -13.77
C PRO A 133 16.66 -6.14 -13.89
N TYR A 134 15.76 -6.05 -12.91
CA TYR A 134 14.71 -5.02 -12.84
C TYR A 134 15.17 -3.69 -12.22
N ILE A 135 16.35 -3.64 -11.57
CA ILE A 135 16.91 -2.43 -10.95
C ILE A 135 17.97 -1.76 -11.85
N GLN A 136 18.35 -2.40 -12.95
CA GLN A 136 19.25 -1.83 -13.96
C GLN A 136 18.52 -0.97 -14.99
N LYS A 137 17.74 -0.02 -14.48
CA LYS A 137 17.42 1.24 -15.12
C LYS A 137 16.79 2.02 -13.99
N GLY A 138 17.63 2.78 -13.28
CA GLY A 138 17.13 3.87 -12.45
C GLY A 138 16.05 4.54 -13.27
N VAL A 139 14.84 4.64 -12.71
CA VAL A 139 13.76 5.44 -13.29
C VAL A 139 14.45 6.69 -13.76
N LYS A 140 14.53 6.89 -15.09
CA LYS A 140 15.10 8.10 -15.65
C LYS A 140 14.35 9.18 -14.91
N LYS A 141 15.07 9.92 -14.05
CA LYS A 141 14.58 11.18 -13.52
C LYS A 141 14.03 11.87 -14.77
N PRO A 142 12.73 12.19 -14.85
CA PRO A 142 12.29 12.97 -15.97
C PRO A 142 13.01 14.30 -15.82
N GLU A 143 14.15 14.41 -16.51
CA GLU A 143 14.78 15.68 -16.86
C GLU A 143 13.80 16.32 -17.83
N VAL A 144 12.71 16.86 -17.29
CA VAL A 144 12.00 17.94 -17.96
C VAL A 144 12.77 19.20 -17.59
N THR A 145 14.00 19.28 -18.10
CA THR A 145 14.65 20.55 -18.37
C THR A 145 14.00 21.06 -19.64
N GLY A 146 13.01 21.93 -19.49
CA GLY A 146 12.34 22.48 -20.65
C GLY A 146 11.31 23.47 -20.17
N ILE A 147 11.53 24.73 -20.56
CA ILE A 147 10.51 25.77 -20.60
C ILE A 147 9.21 25.13 -21.10
N PRO A 148 8.07 25.28 -20.40
CA PRO A 148 6.81 24.71 -20.86
C PRO A 148 6.49 25.20 -22.27
N ASP A 149 6.02 24.31 -23.15
CA ASP A 149 5.64 24.65 -24.54
C ASP A 149 4.34 25.48 -24.63
N TYR A 150 3.83 25.95 -23.49
CA TYR A 150 2.62 26.74 -23.34
C TYR A 150 2.88 27.98 -22.47
N GLY A 151 2.27 29.10 -22.87
CA GLY A 151 2.32 30.39 -22.20
C GLY A 151 1.03 30.74 -21.47
N GLU A 152 1.01 31.91 -20.84
CA GLU A 152 -0.22 32.49 -20.29
C GLU A 152 -1.21 32.80 -21.42
N GLY A 153 -2.47 32.38 -21.26
CA GLY A 153 -3.53 32.52 -22.27
C GLY A 153 -3.71 31.30 -23.18
N ASP A 154 -2.78 30.34 -23.18
CA ASP A 154 -2.92 29.12 -23.98
C ASP A 154 -3.96 28.16 -23.39
N THR A 155 -4.65 27.44 -24.28
CA THR A 155 -5.54 26.33 -23.93
C THR A 155 -4.71 25.06 -23.71
N VAL A 156 -4.92 24.40 -22.58
CA VAL A 156 -4.19 23.18 -22.20
C VAL A 156 -5.15 22.09 -21.74
N TYR A 157 -4.78 20.84 -21.99
CA TYR A 157 -5.50 19.67 -21.52
C TYR A 157 -4.73 18.92 -20.45
N HIS A 158 -5.45 18.50 -19.42
CA HIS A 158 -4.96 17.65 -18.35
C HIS A 158 -5.78 16.36 -18.26
N ILE A 159 -5.12 15.21 -18.18
CA ILE A 159 -5.77 13.87 -18.15
C ILE A 159 -6.86 13.73 -17.06
N LYS A 160 -6.69 14.39 -15.90
CA LYS A 160 -7.69 14.36 -14.81
C LYS A 160 -8.66 15.52 -14.77
N PHE A 161 -8.29 16.67 -15.34
CA PHE A 161 -9.02 17.93 -15.13
C PHE A 161 -9.66 18.46 -16.41
N GLY A 162 -9.39 17.83 -17.55
CA GLY A 162 -9.92 18.24 -18.85
C GLY A 162 -9.21 19.47 -19.39
N ASN A 163 -9.94 20.25 -20.18
CA ASN A 163 -9.45 21.48 -20.79
C ASN A 163 -9.44 22.63 -19.78
N GLY A 164 -8.48 23.52 -19.93
CA GLY A 164 -8.40 24.74 -19.15
C GLY A 164 -7.49 25.78 -19.79
N ILE A 165 -7.60 27.02 -19.31
CA ILE A 165 -6.82 28.15 -19.80
C ILE A 165 -5.73 28.48 -18.79
N VAL A 166 -4.49 28.63 -19.26
CA VAL A 166 -3.38 29.04 -18.41
C VAL A 166 -3.54 30.50 -18.01
N ARG A 167 -3.66 30.77 -16.70
CA ARG A 167 -3.82 32.12 -16.15
C ARG A 167 -2.52 32.75 -15.71
N SER A 168 -1.59 31.96 -15.17
CA SER A 168 -0.30 32.47 -14.73
C SER A 168 0.78 31.40 -14.77
N LEU A 169 1.99 31.80 -15.13
CA LEU A 169 3.18 30.95 -15.17
C LEU A 169 4.33 31.64 -14.44
N LYS A 170 4.71 31.11 -13.28
CA LYS A 170 5.77 31.68 -12.43
C LYS A 170 6.96 30.74 -12.30
N PRO A 171 8.21 31.22 -12.43
CA PRO A 171 9.38 30.39 -12.21
C PRO A 171 9.52 30.03 -10.72
N LEU A 172 9.73 28.76 -10.41
CA LEU A 172 9.92 28.22 -9.07
C LEU A 172 11.15 27.30 -9.04
N GLY A 173 12.33 27.91 -8.87
CA GLY A 173 13.60 27.18 -8.81
C GLY A 173 13.96 26.57 -10.16
N SER A 174 13.90 25.24 -10.27
CA SER A 174 14.16 24.48 -11.50
C SER A 174 12.89 24.07 -12.26
N ASP A 175 11.72 24.56 -11.86
CA ASP A 175 10.40 24.20 -12.40
C ASP A 175 9.52 25.46 -12.52
N TYR A 176 8.33 25.34 -13.11
CA TYR A 176 7.35 26.41 -13.21
C TYR A 176 6.08 26.10 -12.42
N GLU A 177 5.60 27.07 -11.66
CA GLU A 177 4.27 27.06 -11.06
C GLU A 177 3.27 27.60 -12.09
N VAL A 178 2.32 26.76 -12.49
CA VAL A 178 1.30 27.07 -13.50
C VAL A 178 -0.05 27.10 -12.82
N VAL A 179 -0.79 28.19 -12.99
CA VAL A 179 -2.17 28.31 -12.55
C VAL A 179 -3.07 28.16 -13.77
N VAL A 180 -3.87 27.10 -13.79
CA VAL A 180 -4.79 26.78 -14.89
C VAL A 180 -6.21 26.86 -14.38
N ASP A 181 -7.08 27.50 -15.16
CA ASP A 181 -8.52 27.58 -14.92
C ASP A 181 -9.21 26.50 -15.76
N PHE A 182 -9.57 25.38 -15.12
CA PHE A 182 -10.19 24.23 -15.79
C PHE A 182 -11.70 24.36 -15.83
N ASP A 183 -12.32 24.06 -16.98
CA ASP A 183 -13.76 24.20 -17.18
C ASP A 183 -14.60 23.42 -16.15
N THR A 184 -14.09 22.25 -15.73
CA THR A 184 -14.80 21.34 -14.82
C THR A 184 -14.45 21.54 -13.35
N MET A 185 -13.24 22.02 -13.05
CA MET A 185 -12.65 21.96 -11.70
C MET A 185 -12.20 23.33 -11.17
N GLY A 186 -12.46 24.40 -11.94
CA GLY A 186 -12.05 25.76 -11.64
C GLY A 186 -10.53 25.93 -11.60
N GLN A 187 -10.08 26.96 -10.89
CA GLN A 187 -8.67 27.33 -10.82
C GLN A 187 -7.84 26.32 -9.99
N ARG A 188 -6.75 25.81 -10.57
CA ARG A 188 -5.81 24.89 -9.95
C ARG A 188 -4.38 25.38 -10.14
N LYS A 189 -3.60 25.31 -9.06
CA LYS A 189 -2.17 25.60 -9.04
C LYS A 189 -1.39 24.29 -9.13
N LEU A 190 -0.54 24.17 -10.14
CA LEU A 190 0.18 22.95 -10.48
C LEU A 190 1.67 23.26 -10.74
N ARG A 191 2.51 22.23 -10.64
CA ARG A 191 3.90 22.27 -11.09
C ARG A 191 3.99 21.75 -12.52
N ALA A 192 4.60 22.50 -13.44
CA ALA A 192 4.68 22.16 -14.86
C ALA A 192 5.26 20.76 -15.09
N SER A 193 6.33 20.40 -14.36
CA SER A 193 6.96 19.08 -14.45
C SER A 193 6.04 17.90 -14.08
N PHE A 194 5.09 18.10 -13.16
CA PHE A 194 4.18 17.05 -12.67
C PHE A 194 2.82 17.08 -13.35
N ALA A 195 2.39 18.25 -13.85
CA ALA A 195 1.08 18.44 -14.41
C ALA A 195 0.88 17.73 -15.74
N LYS A 196 1.95 17.48 -16.53
CA LYS A 196 1.86 16.84 -17.85
C LYS A 196 0.75 17.46 -18.72
N LEU A 197 0.70 18.78 -18.73
CA LEU A 197 -0.27 19.55 -19.53
C LEU A 197 0.11 19.45 -21.01
N LEU A 198 -0.88 19.23 -21.86
CA LEU A 198 -0.73 19.22 -23.31
C LEU A 198 -1.35 20.50 -23.87
N LYS A 199 -0.58 21.30 -24.62
CA LYS A 199 -1.14 22.45 -25.33
C LYS A 199 -2.08 21.97 -26.42
N ILE A 200 -3.26 22.56 -26.48
CA ILE A 200 -4.23 22.38 -27.56
C ILE A 200 -4.35 23.74 -28.26
N GLU A 201 -4.31 23.74 -29.59
CA GLU A 201 -4.48 24.95 -30.41
C GLU A 201 -5.75 25.74 -30.06
#